data_AF-K2EV54-F1
#
_entry.id   AF-K2EV54-F1
#
_cell.length_a   1.000
_cell.length_b   1.000
_cell.length_c   1.000
_cell.angle_alpha   90.00
_cell.angle_beta   90.00
_cell.angle_gamma   90.00
#
_symmetry.space_group_name_H-M   'P 1'
#
loop_
_entity.id
_entity.type
_entity.pdbx_description
1 polymer ?
#
loop_
_entity_poly.entity_id
_entity_poly.type
_entity_poly.pdbx_seq_one_letter_code
_entity_poly.pdbx_strand_id
1 'polypeptide(L)'
;MKWLQIHITVEQAQVDFTETLLSSLGAVSVTLDDAENQDLLEPLPGETPLWNKVIVTGIYAQEEGEEIDVTALETFIRAQMPDAPIRHELIEDQAWERTWMDAYEPIQIADKYWIVPEWMEAPDADAVNIKLDPG
;
A
#
# COMPACT_ATOMS: atom_id res chain seq x y z
N MET A 1 -11.78 -13.13 -3.05
CA MET A 1 -10.42 -13.27 -2.49
C MET A 1 -10.35 -12.54 -1.16
N LYS A 2 -9.56 -12.98 -0.19
CA LYS A 2 -9.28 -12.18 1.03
C LYS A 2 -7.78 -11.94 1.08
N TRP A 3 -7.37 -10.84 1.68
CA TRP A 3 -5.96 -10.50 1.77
C TRP A 3 -5.58 -10.37 3.23
N LEU A 4 -4.41 -10.88 3.60
CA LEU A 4 -3.82 -10.66 4.91
C LEU A 4 -2.60 -9.76 4.72
N GLN A 5 -2.49 -8.73 5.55
CA GLN A 5 -1.26 -7.97 5.70
C GLN A 5 -0.63 -8.28 7.05
N ILE A 6 0.70 -8.47 7.05
CA ILE A 6 1.50 -8.50 8.27
C ILE A 6 2.51 -7.38 8.19
N HIS A 7 2.50 -6.51 9.20
CA HIS A 7 3.41 -5.38 9.31
C HIS A 7 4.40 -5.65 10.44
N ILE A 8 5.68 -5.45 10.13
CA ILE A 8 6.78 -5.59 11.09
C ILE A 8 7.57 -4.30 11.07
N THR A 9 7.67 -3.63 12.22
CA THR A 9 8.51 -2.43 12.34
C THR A 9 9.92 -2.82 12.74
N VAL A 10 10.90 -2.45 11.94
CA VAL A 10 12.30 -2.87 12.11
C VAL A 10 13.26 -1.71 11.89
N GLU A 11 14.48 -1.85 12.40
CA GLU A 11 15.58 -0.94 12.05
C GLU A 11 16.02 -1.19 10.60
N GLN A 12 16.57 -0.16 9.95
CA GLN A 12 17.02 -0.20 8.56
C GLN A 12 17.87 -1.43 8.24
N ALA A 13 18.78 -1.80 9.14
CA ALA A 13 19.70 -2.92 8.97
C ALA A 13 19.00 -4.30 8.93
N GLN A 14 17.74 -4.39 9.33
CA GLN A 14 16.96 -5.63 9.37
C GLN A 14 15.96 -5.73 8.22
N VAL A 15 15.84 -4.72 7.35
CA VAL A 15 14.87 -4.69 6.26
C VAL A 15 15.04 -5.89 5.32
N ASP A 16 16.22 -6.09 4.74
CA ASP A 16 16.49 -7.19 3.80
C ASP A 16 16.14 -8.58 4.39
N PHE A 17 16.46 -8.79 5.67
CA PHE A 17 16.14 -10.02 6.37
C PHE A 17 14.63 -10.20 6.52
N THR A 18 13.93 -9.12 6.86
CA THR A 18 12.48 -9.11 7.08
C THR A 18 11.72 -9.32 5.77
N GLU A 19 12.17 -8.69 4.69
CA GLU A 19 11.63 -8.92 3.34
C GLU A 19 11.79 -10.38 2.93
N THR A 20 13.00 -10.92 3.07
CA THR A 20 13.30 -12.32 2.77
C THR A 20 12.43 -13.26 3.61
N LEU A 21 12.28 -12.98 4.90
CA LEU A 21 11.44 -13.75 5.82
C LEU A 21 9.98 -13.77 5.33
N LEU A 22 9.37 -12.60 5.11
CA LEU A 22 7.98 -12.47 4.70
C LEU A 22 7.71 -13.14 3.34
N SER A 23 8.60 -12.92 2.35
CA SER A 23 8.51 -13.59 1.05
C SER A 23 8.65 -15.11 1.18
N SER A 24 9.56 -15.61 2.02
CA SER A 24 9.73 -17.06 2.24
C SER A 24 8.52 -17.73 2.89
N LEU A 25 7.72 -16.94 3.61
CA LEU A 25 6.48 -17.39 4.25
C LEU A 25 5.27 -17.30 3.31
N GLY A 26 5.46 -16.94 2.04
CA GLY A 26 4.41 -16.93 1.02
C GLY A 26 3.78 -15.57 0.78
N ALA A 27 4.41 -14.47 1.20
CA ALA A 27 3.94 -13.14 0.82
C ALA A 27 4.02 -12.99 -0.71
N VAL A 28 2.92 -12.57 -1.35
CA VAL A 28 2.87 -12.29 -2.79
C VAL A 28 3.50 -10.95 -3.13
N SER A 29 3.61 -10.06 -2.15
CA SER A 29 4.27 -8.76 -2.26
C SER A 29 4.82 -8.35 -0.89
N VAL A 30 5.91 -7.59 -0.91
CA VAL A 30 6.46 -6.93 0.27
C VAL A 30 6.63 -5.45 -0.04
N THR A 31 6.16 -4.58 0.86
CA THR A 31 6.29 -3.14 0.74
C THR A 31 7.03 -2.55 1.95
N LEU A 32 7.69 -1.42 1.72
CA LEU A 32 8.44 -0.68 2.72
C LEU A 32 7.77 0.67 2.92
N ASP A 33 7.46 1.01 4.17
CA ASP A 33 6.86 2.29 4.55
C ASP A 33 7.62 2.88 5.75
N ASP A 34 7.47 4.18 5.95
CA ASP A 34 8.12 4.92 7.00
C ASP A 34 7.39 4.72 8.35
N ALA A 35 8.16 4.41 9.39
CA ALA A 35 7.62 4.25 10.75
C ALA A 35 7.53 5.57 11.54
N GLU A 36 8.27 6.62 11.15
CA GLU A 36 8.52 7.80 11.99
C GLU A 36 8.36 9.15 11.28
N ASN A 37 7.82 9.17 10.06
CA ASN A 37 7.62 10.40 9.26
C ASN A 37 8.94 11.17 9.04
N GLN A 38 9.99 10.42 8.73
CA GLN A 38 11.32 10.88 8.40
C GLN A 38 11.38 11.27 6.91
N ASP A 39 11.74 12.52 6.64
CA ASP A 39 11.97 13.00 5.27
C ASP A 39 13.12 12.21 4.62
N LEU A 40 12.82 11.58 3.48
CA LEU A 40 13.81 10.95 2.62
C LEU A 40 14.05 11.86 1.41
N LEU A 41 15.24 12.43 1.31
CA LEU A 41 15.62 13.29 0.19
C LEU A 41 15.86 12.48 -1.08
N GLU A 42 15.80 13.15 -2.22
CA GLU A 42 16.06 12.53 -3.52
C GLU A 42 17.50 11.95 -3.55
N PRO A 43 17.64 10.63 -3.81
CA PRO A 43 18.93 9.96 -3.79
C PRO A 43 19.79 10.32 -5.01
N LEU A 44 21.11 10.14 -4.88
CA LEU A 44 21.98 10.19 -6.05
C LEU A 44 21.71 8.98 -6.98
N PRO A 45 22.07 9.06 -8.27
CA PRO A 45 21.88 7.94 -9.20
C PRO A 45 22.51 6.64 -8.67
N GLY A 46 21.68 5.62 -8.45
CA GLY A 46 22.09 4.30 -7.95
C GLY A 46 21.99 4.12 -6.43
N GLU A 47 21.60 5.14 -5.68
CA GLU A 47 21.30 5.02 -4.25
C GLU A 47 19.82 4.69 -4.02
N THR A 48 19.57 3.82 -3.05
CA THR A 48 18.22 3.47 -2.57
C THR A 48 18.19 3.60 -1.05
N PRO A 49 18.22 4.84 -0.53
CA PRO A 49 18.24 5.05 0.91
C PRO A 49 16.90 4.57 1.49
N LEU A 50 16.97 4.08 2.73
CA LEU A 50 15.80 3.65 3.49
C LEU A 50 15.71 4.51 4.76
N TRP A 51 14.51 4.60 5.32
CA TRP A 51 14.29 5.21 6.62
C TRP A 51 15.06 4.46 7.71
N ASN A 52 15.40 5.15 8.80
CA ASN A 52 16.09 4.48 9.92
C ASN A 52 15.23 3.37 10.53
N LYS A 53 13.91 3.58 10.53
CA LYS A 53 12.93 2.64 11.01
C LYS A 53 11.85 2.45 9.96
N VAL A 54 11.65 1.21 9.55
CA VAL A 54 10.85 0.84 8.39
C VAL A 54 9.73 -0.09 8.84
N ILE A 55 8.53 0.13 8.34
CA ILE A 55 7.43 -0.82 8.40
C ILE A 55 7.53 -1.70 7.17
N VAL A 56 7.98 -2.93 7.35
CA VAL A 56 8.01 -3.95 6.29
C VAL A 56 6.68 -4.69 6.32
N THR A 57 5.93 -4.62 5.21
CA THR A 57 4.58 -5.20 5.12
C THR A 57 4.56 -6.33 4.11
N GLY A 58 4.23 -7.55 4.56
CA GLY A 58 3.98 -8.69 3.69
C GLY A 58 2.49 -8.82 3.38
N ILE A 59 2.13 -8.94 2.11
CA ILE A 59 0.76 -9.15 1.63
C ILE A 59 0.60 -10.62 1.24
N TYR A 60 -0.46 -11.27 1.71
CA TYR A 60 -0.76 -12.68 1.44
C TYR A 60 -2.15 -12.80 0.84
N ALA A 61 -2.25 -13.52 -0.28
CA ALA A 61 -3.51 -13.84 -0.93
C ALA A 61 -4.14 -15.08 -0.27
N GLN A 62 -5.43 -14.98 0.06
CA GLN A 62 -6.26 -16.09 0.50
C GLN A 62 -7.25 -16.44 -0.61
N GLU A 63 -7.03 -17.61 -1.22
CA GLU A 63 -7.90 -18.20 -2.23
C GLU A 63 -9.14 -18.87 -1.62
N GLU A 64 -10.18 -19.08 -2.43
CA GLU A 64 -11.38 -19.78 -1.97
C GLU A 64 -11.08 -21.22 -1.56
N GLY A 65 -11.34 -21.54 -0.27
CA GLY A 65 -11.11 -22.87 0.30
C GLY A 65 -9.76 -23.04 1.00
N GLU A 66 -8.90 -22.03 0.97
CA GLU A 66 -7.68 -21.97 1.78
C GLU A 66 -7.87 -20.99 2.95
N GLU A 67 -7.38 -21.35 4.14
CA GLU A 67 -7.31 -20.44 5.28
C GLU A 67 -5.84 -20.20 5.65
N ILE A 68 -5.47 -18.94 5.76
CA ILE A 68 -4.15 -18.57 6.26
C ILE A 68 -4.17 -18.71 7.78
N ASP A 69 -3.33 -19.60 8.33
CA ASP A 69 -3.12 -19.69 9.77
C ASP A 69 -2.25 -18.53 10.25
N VAL A 70 -2.92 -17.42 10.55
CA VAL A 70 -2.30 -16.18 11.06
C VAL A 70 -1.52 -16.46 12.35
N THR A 71 -1.99 -17.36 13.20
CA THR A 71 -1.36 -17.64 14.50
C THR A 71 -0.03 -18.37 14.31
N ALA A 72 0.00 -19.38 13.42
CA ALA A 72 1.23 -20.09 13.08
C ALA A 72 2.25 -19.15 12.44
N LEU A 73 1.80 -18.29 11.53
CA LEU A 73 2.63 -17.31 10.84
C LEU A 73 3.26 -16.31 11.82
N GLU A 74 2.45 -15.70 12.70
CA GLU A 74 2.96 -14.81 13.74
C GLU A 74 3.92 -15.52 14.70
N THR A 75 3.61 -16.76 15.10
CA THR A 75 4.46 -17.53 16.01
C THR A 75 5.84 -17.75 15.40
N PHE A 76 5.89 -18.10 14.11
CA PHE A 76 7.15 -18.28 13.40
C PHE A 76 7.94 -16.97 13.30
N ILE A 77 7.27 -15.87 12.93
CA ILE A 77 7.91 -14.55 12.84
C ILE A 77 8.47 -14.13 14.20
N ARG A 78 7.70 -14.27 15.29
CA ARG A 78 8.16 -13.95 16.66
C ARG A 78 9.34 -14.81 17.11
N ALA A 79 9.42 -16.06 16.65
CA ALA A 79 10.58 -16.90 16.95
C ALA A 79 11.88 -16.39 16.29
N GLN A 80 11.77 -15.75 15.12
CA GLN A 80 12.91 -15.13 14.43
C GLN A 80 13.18 -13.70 14.90
N MET A 81 12.12 -12.98 15.28
CA MET A 81 12.13 -11.55 15.60
C MET A 81 11.35 -11.26 16.89
N PRO A 82 11.87 -11.67 18.06
CA PRO A 82 11.12 -11.65 19.32
C PRO A 82 10.77 -10.23 19.79
N ASP A 83 11.63 -9.25 19.50
CA ASP A 83 11.49 -7.88 19.97
C ASP A 83 10.81 -6.94 18.95
N ALA A 84 10.51 -7.43 17.75
CA ALA A 84 9.93 -6.61 16.70
C ALA A 84 8.42 -6.37 16.95
N PRO A 85 7.94 -5.12 16.87
CA PRO A 85 6.51 -4.84 16.82
C PRO A 85 5.88 -5.48 15.58
N ILE A 86 4.87 -6.33 15.79
CA ILE A 86 4.15 -7.04 14.73
C ILE A 86 2.66 -6.77 14.90
N ARG A 87 2.00 -6.43 13.79
CA ARG A 87 0.54 -6.35 13.69
C ARG A 87 0.07 -6.98 12.38
N HIS A 88 -1.17 -7.45 12.33
CA HIS A 88 -1.78 -7.96 11.10
C HIS A 88 -3.16 -7.35 10.87
N GLU A 89 -3.61 -7.36 9.62
CA GLU A 89 -4.92 -6.89 9.20
C GLU A 89 -5.46 -7.77 8.07
N LEU A 90 -6.76 -8.08 8.13
CA LEU A 90 -7.48 -8.73 7.03
C LEU A 90 -8.15 -7.66 6.18
N ILE A 91 -7.84 -7.67 4.89
CA ILE A 91 -8.41 -6.77 3.90
C ILE A 91 -9.42 -7.56 3.06
N GLU A 92 -10.64 -7.04 2.98
CA GLU A 92 -11.67 -7.60 2.12
C GLU A 92 -11.32 -7.39 0.64
N ASP A 93 -11.75 -8.30 -0.22
CA ASP A 93 -11.67 -8.06 -1.67
C ASP A 93 -12.48 -6.81 -2.00
N GLN A 94 -11.81 -5.84 -2.61
CA GLN A 94 -12.44 -4.68 -3.20
C GLN A 94 -11.96 -4.55 -4.63
N ALA A 95 -12.85 -4.08 -5.52
CA ALA A 95 -12.47 -3.68 -6.86
C ALA A 95 -11.72 -2.34 -6.77
N TRP A 96 -10.49 -2.34 -6.26
CA TRP A 96 -9.68 -1.14 -6.01
C TRP A 96 -9.56 -0.25 -7.24
N GLU A 97 -9.52 -0.84 -8.45
CA GLU A 97 -9.55 -0.14 -9.74
C GLU A 97 -10.82 0.68 -10.00
N ARG A 98 -11.89 0.50 -9.22
CA ARG A 98 -13.16 1.21 -9.37
C ARG A 98 -13.54 2.01 -8.13
N THR A 99 -13.13 1.57 -6.94
CA THR A 99 -13.44 2.29 -5.70
C THR A 99 -12.88 3.71 -5.70
N TRP A 100 -11.75 3.96 -6.37
CA TRP A 100 -11.22 5.33 -6.51
C TRP A 100 -12.11 6.22 -7.39
N MET A 101 -12.84 5.64 -8.36
CA MET A 101 -13.74 6.40 -9.25
C MET A 101 -14.90 7.01 -8.47
N ASP A 102 -15.36 6.33 -7.40
CA ASP A 102 -16.41 6.82 -6.51
C ASP A 102 -15.94 7.99 -5.63
N ALA A 103 -14.63 8.09 -5.38
CA ALA A 103 -14.02 9.14 -4.58
C ALA A 103 -13.47 10.32 -5.41
N TYR A 104 -13.45 10.20 -6.73
CA TYR A 104 -12.93 11.25 -7.61
C TYR A 104 -14.00 12.33 -7.83
N GLU A 105 -13.62 13.60 -7.64
CA GLU A 105 -14.48 14.76 -7.89
C GLU A 105 -13.92 15.61 -9.04
N PRO A 106 -14.77 16.27 -9.86
CA PRO A 106 -14.29 17.20 -10.88
C PRO A 106 -13.44 18.32 -10.26
N ILE A 107 -12.33 18.65 -10.90
CA ILE A 107 -11.36 19.62 -10.38
C ILE A 107 -11.49 20.93 -11.16
N GLN A 108 -11.80 22.03 -10.46
CA GLN A 108 -11.74 23.37 -11.04
C GLN A 108 -10.30 23.88 -11.03
N ILE A 109 -9.73 24.10 -12.22
CA ILE A 109 -8.35 24.58 -12.37
C ILE A 109 -8.26 26.08 -12.67
N ALA A 110 -9.36 26.70 -13.08
CA ALA A 110 -9.53 28.15 -13.21
C ALA A 110 -11.02 28.51 -13.27
N ASP A 111 -11.36 29.81 -13.23
CA ASP A 111 -12.74 30.33 -13.21
C ASP A 111 -13.71 29.58 -14.12
N LYS A 112 -13.32 29.32 -15.38
CA LYS A 112 -14.14 28.63 -16.38
C LYS A 112 -13.52 27.34 -16.91
N TYR A 113 -12.61 26.71 -16.16
CA TYR A 113 -11.93 25.49 -16.62
C TYR A 113 -12.05 24.38 -15.59
N TRP A 114 -12.57 23.26 -16.05
CA TRP A 114 -12.78 22.05 -15.25
C TRP A 114 -12.11 20.85 -15.89
N ILE A 115 -11.48 20.02 -15.06
CA ILE A 115 -11.11 18.66 -15.41
C ILE A 115 -12.22 17.76 -14.87
N VAL A 116 -12.93 17.08 -15.77
CA VAL A 116 -14.09 16.26 -15.43
C VAL A 116 -13.84 14.84 -15.92
N PRO A 117 -13.93 13.83 -15.06
CA PRO A 117 -13.94 12.44 -15.49
C PRO A 117 -14.97 12.14 -16.57
N GLU A 118 -14.66 11.18 -17.44
CA GLU A 118 -15.55 10.78 -18.52
C GLU A 118 -16.90 10.27 -18.02
N TRP A 119 -16.92 9.62 -16.86
CA TRP A 119 -18.12 9.03 -16.25
C TRP A 119 -18.99 10.00 -15.42
N MET A 120 -18.61 11.27 -15.28
CA MET A 120 -19.37 12.26 -14.50
C MET A 120 -19.94 13.40 -15.36
N GLU A 121 -20.95 14.10 -14.87
CA GLU A 121 -21.40 15.35 -15.49
C GLU A 121 -20.53 16.53 -15.06
N ALA A 122 -20.41 17.53 -15.94
CA ALA A 122 -19.69 18.75 -15.63
C ALA A 122 -20.48 19.57 -14.60
N PRO A 123 -19.84 20.08 -13.52
CA PRO A 123 -20.51 20.93 -12.54
C PRO A 123 -21.06 22.23 -13.13
N ASP A 124 -20.39 22.76 -14.16
CA ASP A 124 -20.82 23.94 -14.91
C ASP A 124 -20.82 23.63 -16.42
N ALA A 125 -22.00 23.53 -17.02
CA ALA A 125 -22.18 23.24 -18.43
C ALA A 125 -21.72 24.39 -19.35
N ASP A 126 -21.67 25.62 -18.84
CA ASP A 126 -21.27 26.83 -19.59
C ASP A 126 -19.75 27.11 -19.49
N ALA A 127 -19.03 26.30 -18.70
CA ALA A 127 -17.58 26.34 -18.59
C ALA A 127 -16.88 25.48 -19.66
N VAL A 128 -15.56 25.69 -19.80
CA VAL A 128 -14.70 24.82 -20.62
C VAL A 128 -14.42 23.54 -19.83
N ASN A 129 -15.09 22.47 -20.22
CA ASN A 129 -14.98 21.16 -19.58
C ASN A 129 -14.00 20.26 -20.35
N ILE A 130 -12.89 19.91 -19.72
CA ILE A 130 -11.89 18.99 -20.24
C ILE A 130 -12.22 17.59 -19.71
N LYS A 131 -12.66 16.72 -20.61
CA LYS A 131 -12.95 15.32 -20.31
C LYS A 131 -11.66 14.50 -20.33
N LEU A 132 -11.32 13.88 -19.20
CA LEU A 132 -10.12 13.06 -19.06
C LEU A 132 -10.43 11.83 -18.21
N ASP A 133 -9.91 10.68 -18.64
CA ASP A 133 -9.85 9.47 -17.83
C ASP A 133 -8.52 9.49 -17.04
N PRO A 134 -8.54 9.53 -15.69
CA PRO A 134 -7.36 9.36 -14.87
C PRO A 134 -6.79 7.95 -15.05
N GLY A 135 -5.56 7.87 -15.54
CA GLY A 135 -4.83 6.62 -15.77
C GLY A 135 -3.39 6.68 -15.27
#